data_AF-A0A6P0X5P0-F1
#
_entry.id   AF-A0A6P0X5P0-F1
#
_cell.length_a   1.000
_cell.length_b   1.000
_cell.length_c   1.000
_cell.angle_alpha   90.00
_cell.angle_beta   90.00
_cell.angle_gamma   90.00
#
_symmetry.space_group_name_H-M   'P 1'
#
loop_
_entity.id
_entity.type
_entity.pdbx_description
1 polymer ?
#
loop_
_entity_poly.entity_id
_entity_poly.type
_entity_poly.pdbx_seq_one_letter_code
_entity_poly.pdbx_strand_id
1 'polypeptide(L)'
;MKIIAYLYSDPLLEPPADSKVWGLEVDAVYQDLGGRQQLQQLLADCQNQGADYLLIRRLEELGNSIEEISDRLTQIEAMGVAIIATEQSYSSAQLQDAATSTKVRTDLLKLLQEINKEANSRRLRQGHARNRLKALPPPGKAPYGYRRGKDRYLLDRSTAPVVKDFFERFLIYGSLRGAVRYLEQKYGKKISVSTGRRWLTNPVYRGNLAYHNGEVLSDTHSR
;
A
#
# COMPACT_ATOMS: atom_id res chain seq x y z
N MET A 1 31.71 20.98 -3.90
CA MET A 1 30.95 19.74 -4.09
C MET A 1 29.67 19.87 -3.29
N LYS A 2 28.56 20.12 -3.97
CA LYS A 2 27.23 20.29 -3.38
C LYS A 2 26.45 18.99 -3.55
N ILE A 3 26.11 18.36 -2.43
CA ILE A 3 25.37 17.12 -2.34
C ILE A 3 23.97 17.44 -1.81
N ILE A 4 22.96 17.17 -2.62
CA ILE A 4 21.58 17.30 -2.22
C ILE A 4 20.95 15.92 -2.11
N ALA A 5 19.87 15.82 -1.35
CA ALA A 5 19.19 14.56 -1.16
C ALA A 5 17.67 14.72 -1.28
N TYR A 6 17.00 13.69 -1.78
CA TYR A 6 15.56 13.68 -1.94
C TYR A 6 14.94 12.41 -1.37
N LEU A 7 13.89 12.59 -0.57
CA LEU A 7 13.11 11.51 0.05
C LEU A 7 11.67 11.61 -0.39
N TYR A 8 11.11 10.48 -0.79
CA TYR A 8 9.69 10.35 -1.03
C TYR A 8 9.14 9.19 -0.22
N SER A 9 8.07 9.45 0.54
CA SER A 9 7.30 8.41 1.22
C SER A 9 5.84 8.52 0.84
N ASP A 10 5.24 7.41 0.41
CA ASP A 10 3.78 7.35 0.25
C ASP A 10 3.14 6.91 1.57
N PRO A 11 2.41 7.81 2.28
CA PRO A 11 1.82 7.49 3.59
C PRO A 11 0.79 6.35 3.53
N LEU A 12 0.32 5.97 2.34
CA LEU A 12 -0.56 4.81 2.15
C LEU A 12 0.18 3.46 2.19
N LEU A 13 1.50 3.48 2.00
CA LEU A 13 2.32 2.28 1.81
C LEU A 13 3.42 2.13 2.85
N GLU A 14 4.05 3.23 3.25
CA GLU A 14 5.20 3.23 4.15
C GLU A 14 5.15 4.43 5.12
N PRO A 15 5.72 4.30 6.32
CA PRO A 15 5.91 5.43 7.22
C PRO A 15 6.90 6.46 6.60
N PRO A 16 6.85 7.72 7.05
CA PRO A 16 7.83 8.73 6.62
C PRO A 16 9.26 8.26 6.93
N ALA A 17 10.14 8.35 5.94
CA ALA A 17 11.57 8.10 6.13
C ALA A 17 12.22 9.19 7.00
N ASP A 18 13.26 8.83 7.74
CA ASP A 18 14.06 9.81 8.48
C ASP A 18 14.92 10.64 7.50
N SER A 19 14.86 11.97 7.65
CA SER A 19 15.66 12.93 6.90
C SER A 19 17.19 12.73 6.99
N LYS A 20 17.67 11.97 7.99
CA LYS A 20 19.11 11.74 8.27
C LYS A 20 19.64 10.38 7.81
N VAL A 21 18.90 9.65 6.96
CA VAL A 21 19.25 8.29 6.52
C VAL A 21 20.53 8.19 5.68
N TRP A 22 21.06 9.33 5.20
CA TRP A 22 22.12 9.37 4.19
C TRP A 22 23.50 8.89 4.65
N GLY A 23 23.79 8.93 5.96
CA GLY A 23 25.08 8.50 6.52
C GLY A 23 26.28 9.40 6.16
N LEU A 24 26.04 10.51 5.45
CA LEU A 24 27.00 11.55 5.08
C LEU A 24 26.35 12.93 5.27
N GLU A 25 27.18 13.97 5.37
CA GLU A 25 26.69 15.35 5.33
C GLU A 25 26.15 15.68 3.94
N VAL A 26 24.95 16.27 3.93
CA VAL A 26 24.23 16.72 2.72
C VAL A 26 23.90 18.20 2.90
N ASP A 27 24.07 19.00 1.86
CA ASP A 27 23.86 20.44 1.88
C ASP A 27 22.36 20.80 1.98
N ALA A 28 21.50 19.97 1.41
CA ALA A 28 20.05 20.15 1.48
C ALA A 28 19.30 18.81 1.36
N VAL A 29 18.18 18.70 2.06
CA VAL A 29 17.26 17.55 1.99
C VAL A 29 15.87 18.04 1.58
N TYR A 30 15.36 17.48 0.49
CA TYR A 30 14.01 17.70 -0.03
C TYR A 30 13.15 16.48 0.34
N GLN A 31 12.01 16.68 1.00
CA GLN A 31 11.21 15.56 1.50
C GLN A 31 9.72 15.73 1.19
N ASP A 32 9.16 14.77 0.48
CA ASP A 32 7.72 14.68 0.19
C ASP A 32 7.08 13.49 0.94
N LEU A 33 5.94 13.74 1.59
CA LEU A 33 5.08 12.73 2.21
C LEU A 33 3.76 12.66 1.42
N GLY A 34 3.79 11.94 0.29
CA GLY A 34 2.82 12.11 -0.78
C GLY A 34 2.95 13.48 -1.46
N GLY A 35 2.30 13.64 -2.61
CA GLY A 35 2.57 14.81 -3.46
C GLY A 35 4.01 14.81 -3.99
N ARG A 36 4.45 15.88 -4.67
CA ARG A 36 5.80 15.99 -5.25
C ARG A 36 6.27 17.46 -5.28
N GLN A 37 5.93 18.23 -4.25
CA GLN A 37 6.22 19.66 -4.23
C GLN A 37 7.71 19.91 -3.97
N GLN A 38 8.31 19.15 -3.06
CA GLN A 38 9.75 19.27 -2.79
C GLN A 38 10.59 18.75 -3.95
N LEU A 39 10.11 17.74 -4.70
CA LEU A 39 10.76 17.35 -5.95
C LEU A 39 10.76 18.47 -7.00
N GLN A 40 9.65 19.21 -7.15
CA GLN A 40 9.60 20.34 -8.06
C GLN A 40 10.56 21.46 -7.62
N GLN A 41 10.62 21.73 -6.32
CA GLN A 41 11.57 22.68 -5.75
C GLN A 41 13.02 22.25 -6.00
N LEU A 42 13.34 20.97 -5.78
CA LEU A 42 14.64 20.41 -6.07
C LEU A 42 15.06 20.62 -7.52
N LEU A 43 14.17 20.32 -8.48
CA LEU A 43 14.46 20.52 -9.90
C LEU A 43 14.73 21.99 -10.23
N ALA A 44 14.00 22.91 -9.62
CA ALA A 44 14.22 24.35 -9.77
C ALA A 44 15.55 24.80 -9.15
N ASP A 45 15.90 24.28 -7.98
CA ASP A 45 17.16 24.62 -7.30
C ASP A 45 18.38 24.03 -8.01
N CYS A 46 18.28 22.82 -8.58
CA CYS A 46 19.30 22.27 -9.48
C CYS A 46 19.52 23.18 -10.69
N GLN A 47 18.44 23.69 -11.30
CA GLN A 47 18.52 24.55 -12.47
C GLN A 47 19.13 25.93 -12.15
N ASN A 48 18.83 26.50 -10.98
CA ASN A 48 19.23 27.85 -10.61
C ASN A 48 20.59 27.91 -9.88
N GLN A 49 20.87 26.95 -9.01
CA GLN A 49 22.01 26.96 -8.09
C GLN A 49 23.04 25.86 -8.41
N GLY A 50 22.69 24.89 -9.25
CA GLY A 50 23.50 23.69 -9.49
C GLY A 50 23.55 22.74 -8.29
N ALA A 51 23.98 21.51 -8.57
CA ALA A 51 24.36 20.49 -7.60
C ALA A 51 25.34 19.51 -8.28
N ASP A 52 26.22 18.87 -7.51
CA ASP A 52 27.12 17.85 -8.05
C ASP A 52 26.49 16.46 -7.92
N TYR A 53 25.83 16.19 -6.79
CA TYR A 53 25.24 14.89 -6.49
C TYR A 53 23.82 15.01 -5.96
N LEU A 54 22.96 14.09 -6.40
CA LEU A 54 21.64 13.83 -5.86
C LEU A 54 21.59 12.43 -5.24
N LEU A 55 21.36 12.37 -3.93
CA LEU A 55 21.09 11.13 -3.22
C LEU A 55 19.58 10.86 -3.18
N ILE A 56 19.18 9.65 -3.57
CA ILE A 56 17.82 9.11 -3.39
C ILE A 56 17.93 7.72 -2.81
N ARG A 57 16.87 7.22 -2.17
CA ARG A 57 16.89 5.82 -1.70
C ARG A 57 16.72 4.87 -2.88
N ARG A 58 15.71 5.16 -3.71
CA ARG A 58 15.24 4.30 -4.79
C ARG A 58 14.78 5.14 -5.98
N LEU A 59 14.94 4.66 -7.21
CA LEU A 59 14.54 5.38 -8.42
C LEU A 59 13.04 5.72 -8.45
N GLU A 60 12.19 4.88 -7.85
CA GLU A 60 10.74 5.11 -7.79
C GLU A 60 10.37 6.33 -6.94
N GLU A 61 11.28 6.84 -6.12
CA GLU A 61 11.06 8.11 -5.45
C GLU A 61 10.94 9.25 -6.45
N LEU A 62 11.57 9.14 -7.62
CA LEU A 62 11.48 10.15 -8.66
C LEU A 62 10.15 10.15 -9.39
N GLY A 63 9.33 9.09 -9.41
CA GLY A 63 8.10 9.11 -10.20
C GLY A 63 7.12 7.96 -9.95
N ASN A 64 5.88 8.14 -10.43
CA ASN A 64 4.83 7.13 -10.28
C ASN A 64 4.76 6.16 -11.47
N SER A 65 5.42 6.50 -12.58
CA SER A 65 5.52 5.66 -13.78
C SER A 65 6.98 5.63 -14.27
N ILE A 66 7.27 4.67 -15.15
CA ILE A 66 8.61 4.53 -15.73
C ILE A 66 8.96 5.75 -16.57
N GLU A 67 7.97 6.29 -17.29
CA GLU A 67 8.12 7.50 -18.09
C GLU A 67 8.50 8.68 -17.20
N GLU A 68 7.76 8.93 -16.11
CA GLU A 68 8.11 10.00 -15.17
C GLU A 68 9.51 9.84 -14.55
N ILE A 69 9.87 8.60 -14.18
CA ILE A 69 11.20 8.31 -13.60
C ILE A 69 12.28 8.58 -14.64
N SER A 70 12.10 8.09 -15.87
CA SER A 70 13.08 8.23 -16.95
C SER A 70 13.25 9.69 -17.37
N ASP A 71 12.14 10.44 -17.47
CA ASP A 71 12.14 11.86 -17.82
C ASP A 71 12.90 12.67 -16.75
N ARG A 72 12.62 12.42 -15.47
CA ARG A 72 13.28 13.13 -14.36
C ARG A 72 14.75 12.74 -14.22
N LEU A 73 15.10 11.47 -14.39
CA LEU A 73 16.50 11.02 -14.45
C LEU A 73 17.25 11.79 -15.55
N THR A 74 16.72 11.77 -16.78
CA THR A 74 17.32 12.46 -17.92
C THR A 74 17.43 13.96 -17.68
N GLN A 75 16.40 14.58 -17.10
CA GLN A 75 16.37 16.01 -16.78
C GLN A 75 17.46 16.38 -15.77
N ILE A 76 17.62 15.61 -14.70
CA ILE A 76 18.61 15.86 -13.64
C ILE A 76 20.03 15.62 -14.17
N GLU A 77 20.26 14.54 -14.91
CA GLU A 77 21.55 14.25 -15.54
C GLU A 77 21.95 15.32 -16.58
N ALA A 78 20.98 15.87 -17.33
CA ALA A 78 21.22 16.96 -18.28
C ALA A 78 21.66 18.27 -17.60
N MET A 79 21.34 18.46 -16.31
CA MET A 79 21.86 19.57 -15.50
C MET A 79 23.27 19.29 -14.95
N GLY A 80 23.88 18.14 -15.27
CA GLY A 80 25.19 17.74 -14.79
C GLY A 80 25.20 17.15 -13.38
N VAL A 81 24.03 16.88 -12.80
CA VAL A 81 23.90 16.32 -11.45
C VAL A 81 24.01 14.79 -11.52
N ALA A 82 24.94 14.21 -10.77
CA ALA A 82 25.09 12.77 -10.68
C ALA A 82 24.13 12.17 -9.64
N ILE A 83 23.35 11.17 -10.01
CA ILE A 83 22.33 10.54 -9.17
C ILE A 83 22.90 9.28 -8.56
N ILE A 84 22.67 9.08 -7.26
CA ILE A 84 23.08 7.89 -6.52
C ILE A 84 21.86 7.35 -5.78
N ALA A 85 21.46 6.11 -6.10
CA ALA A 85 20.46 5.39 -5.33
C ALA A 85 21.15 4.63 -4.19
N THR A 86 20.78 4.90 -2.94
CA THR A 86 21.47 4.32 -1.77
C THR A 86 20.99 2.92 -1.42
N GLU A 87 19.77 2.54 -1.81
CA GLU A 87 19.20 1.20 -1.58
C GLU A 87 19.23 0.32 -2.84
N GLN A 88 19.72 0.83 -3.97
CA GLN A 88 19.77 0.15 -5.26
C GLN A 88 21.15 0.31 -5.91
N SER A 89 21.58 -0.66 -6.70
CA SER A 89 22.89 -0.60 -7.38
C SER A 89 22.87 0.31 -8.61
N TYR A 90 22.60 1.61 -8.43
CA TYR A 90 22.59 2.60 -9.49
C TYR A 90 23.32 3.89 -9.08
N SER A 91 24.29 4.29 -9.91
CA SER A 91 24.98 5.57 -9.79
C SER A 91 25.30 6.10 -11.19
N SER A 92 24.79 7.28 -11.52
CA SER A 92 25.11 7.93 -12.79
C SER A 92 26.49 8.60 -12.79
N ALA A 93 27.10 8.78 -11.61
CA ALA A 93 28.49 9.26 -11.48
C ALA A 93 29.50 8.33 -12.20
N GLN A 94 29.15 7.05 -12.32
CA GLN A 94 29.96 6.02 -12.94
C GLN A 94 29.91 6.04 -14.48
N LEU A 95 29.15 6.95 -15.10
CA LEU A 95 28.98 7.06 -16.55
C LEU A 95 30.20 7.63 -17.31
N GLN A 96 31.25 8.08 -16.62
CA GLN A 96 32.39 8.76 -17.22
C GLN A 96 33.32 7.81 -18.03
N ASP A 97 33.34 6.52 -17.71
CA ASP A 97 34.13 5.51 -18.43
C ASP A 97 33.27 4.69 -19.39
N ALA A 98 33.72 4.49 -20.64
CA ALA A 98 32.95 3.78 -21.67
C ALA A 98 32.52 2.34 -21.27
N ALA A 99 33.40 1.59 -20.58
CA ALA A 99 33.09 0.25 -20.09
C ALA A 99 32.07 0.28 -18.93
N THR A 100 32.23 1.24 -18.02
CA THR A 100 31.34 1.43 -16.87
C THR A 100 29.97 1.94 -17.30
N SER A 101 29.91 2.76 -18.37
CA SER A 101 28.66 3.26 -18.95
C SER A 101 27.72 2.15 -19.44
N THR A 102 28.28 1.08 -20.03
CA THR A 102 27.48 -0.05 -20.53
C THR A 102 26.88 -0.85 -19.38
N LYS A 103 27.66 -1.04 -18.30
CA LYS A 103 27.20 -1.73 -17.09
C LYS A 103 26.10 -0.94 -16.38
N VAL A 104 26.31 0.35 -16.14
CA VAL A 104 25.31 1.24 -15.51
C VAL A 104 24.01 1.26 -16.31
N ARG A 105 24.07 1.38 -17.64
CA ARG A 105 22.88 1.31 -18.50
C ARG A 105 22.15 -0.03 -18.39
N THR A 106 22.89 -1.13 -18.37
CA THR A 106 22.31 -2.47 -18.23
C THR A 106 21.62 -2.64 -16.87
N ASP A 107 22.25 -2.15 -15.80
CA ASP A 107 21.69 -2.23 -14.45
C ASP A 107 20.48 -1.29 -14.28
N LEU A 108 20.50 -0.11 -14.89
CA LEU A 108 19.33 0.77 -14.99
C LEU A 108 18.16 0.08 -15.69
N LEU A 109 18.39 -0.59 -16.83
CA LEU A 109 17.34 -1.32 -17.54
C LEU A 109 16.72 -2.44 -16.69
N LYS A 110 17.54 -3.20 -15.96
CA LYS A 110 17.04 -4.23 -15.03
C LYS A 110 16.18 -3.60 -13.93
N LEU A 111 16.65 -2.49 -13.36
CA LEU A 111 15.95 -1.79 -12.29
C LEU A 111 14.59 -1.25 -12.77
N LEU A 112 14.53 -0.63 -13.95
CA LEU A 112 13.28 -0.18 -14.54
C LEU A 112 12.30 -1.35 -14.82
N GLN A 113 12.80 -2.52 -15.22
CA GLN A 113 11.97 -3.71 -15.37
C GLN A 113 11.40 -4.23 -14.04
N GLU A 114 12.19 -4.20 -12.96
CA GLU A 114 11.74 -4.56 -11.61
C GLU A 114 10.68 -3.57 -11.12
N ILE A 115 10.92 -2.27 -11.29
CA ILE A 115 9.97 -1.21 -10.97
C ILE A 115 8.65 -1.42 -11.70
N ASN A 116 8.70 -1.75 -12.99
CA ASN A 116 7.50 -2.03 -13.79
C ASN A 116 6.69 -3.22 -13.23
N LYS A 117 7.39 -4.31 -12.90
CA LYS A 117 6.76 -5.51 -12.33
C LYS A 117 6.05 -5.20 -11.01
N GLU A 118 6.62 -4.33 -10.20
CA GLU A 118 6.06 -3.94 -8.90
C GLU A 118 4.97 -2.86 -8.99
N ALA A 119 4.95 -2.05 -10.06
CA ALA A 119 4.05 -0.91 -10.20
C ALA A 119 2.56 -1.29 -10.02
N ASN A 120 2.12 -2.40 -10.63
CA ASN A 120 0.75 -2.89 -10.50
C ASN A 120 0.40 -3.31 -9.07
N SER A 121 1.30 -4.03 -8.40
CA SER A 121 1.13 -4.43 -7.00
C SER A 121 1.08 -3.21 -6.07
N ARG A 122 1.95 -2.23 -6.30
CA ARG A 122 2.00 -0.96 -5.57
C ARG A 122 0.69 -0.19 -5.71
N ARG A 123 0.21 -0.02 -6.94
CA ARG A 123 -1.09 0.63 -7.24
C ARG A 123 -2.28 -0.07 -6.60
N LEU A 124 -2.30 -1.40 -6.61
CA LEU A 124 -3.35 -2.18 -5.96
C LEU A 124 -3.34 -1.97 -4.44
N ARG A 125 -2.15 -1.99 -3.80
CA ARG A 125 -1.98 -1.71 -2.38
C ARG A 125 -2.44 -0.29 -2.01
N GLN A 126 -2.09 0.72 -2.82
CA GLN A 126 -2.58 2.09 -2.65
C GLN A 126 -4.10 2.18 -2.76
N GLY A 127 -4.70 1.52 -3.76
CA GLY A 127 -6.15 1.46 -3.92
C GLY A 127 -6.85 0.83 -2.71
N HIS A 128 -6.29 -0.26 -2.18
CA HIS A 128 -6.78 -0.86 -0.95
C HIS A 128 -6.63 0.08 0.25
N ALA A 129 -5.50 0.75 0.43
CA ALA A 129 -5.30 1.71 1.51
C ALA A 129 -6.32 2.86 1.45
N ARG A 130 -6.56 3.44 0.27
CA ARG A 130 -7.58 4.48 0.07
C ARG A 130 -9.00 3.98 0.38
N ASN A 131 -9.30 2.74 0.02
CA ASN A 131 -10.58 2.12 0.36
C ASN A 131 -10.73 1.90 1.87
N ARG A 132 -9.65 1.55 2.59
CA ARG A 132 -9.65 1.45 4.05
C ARG A 132 -9.92 2.79 4.71
N LEU A 133 -9.24 3.85 4.26
CA LEU A 133 -9.48 5.22 4.77
C LEU A 133 -10.94 5.68 4.60
N LYS A 134 -11.62 5.20 3.56
CA LYS A 134 -13.04 5.45 3.30
C LYS A 134 -13.98 4.47 4.01
N ALA A 135 -13.47 3.59 4.87
CA ALA A 135 -14.20 2.51 5.51
C ALA A 135 -15.02 1.63 4.54
N LEU A 136 -14.52 1.44 3.31
CA LEU A 136 -15.18 0.63 2.30
C LEU A 136 -14.94 -0.86 2.59
N PRO A 137 -15.93 -1.74 2.38
CA PRO A 137 -15.76 -3.17 2.57
C PRO A 137 -14.62 -3.74 1.71
N PRO A 138 -13.80 -4.67 2.24
CA PRO A 138 -12.73 -5.31 1.48
C PRO A 138 -13.28 -6.01 0.22
N PRO A 139 -12.48 -6.17 -0.84
CA PRO A 139 -12.92 -6.86 -2.05
C PRO A 139 -13.35 -8.31 -1.75
N GLY A 140 -14.25 -8.84 -2.58
CA GLY A 140 -14.76 -10.21 -2.46
C GLY A 140 -16.21 -10.29 -1.98
N LYS A 141 -16.64 -11.52 -1.71
CA LYS A 141 -18.03 -11.85 -1.33
C LYS A 141 -18.33 -11.33 0.08
N ALA A 142 -19.50 -10.73 0.26
CA ALA A 142 -19.98 -10.33 1.58
C ALA A 142 -20.12 -11.55 2.52
N PRO A 143 -19.83 -11.41 3.82
CA PRO A 143 -20.08 -12.45 4.80
C PRO A 143 -21.54 -12.88 4.82
N TYR A 144 -21.80 -14.16 5.12
CA TYR A 144 -23.16 -14.69 5.16
C TYR A 144 -24.03 -13.92 6.16
N GLY A 145 -25.28 -13.61 5.83
CA GLY A 145 -26.12 -12.67 6.60
C GLY A 145 -26.02 -11.21 6.13
N TYR A 146 -25.02 -10.90 5.30
CA TYR A 146 -24.84 -9.59 4.68
C TYR A 146 -24.81 -9.68 3.15
N ARG A 147 -25.13 -8.56 2.53
CA ARG A 147 -24.91 -8.29 1.11
C ARG A 147 -24.04 -7.05 0.95
N ARG A 148 -23.35 -6.96 -0.18
CA ARG A 148 -22.51 -5.80 -0.49
C ARG A 148 -23.41 -4.65 -0.98
N GLY A 149 -23.43 -3.55 -0.23
CA GLY A 149 -23.95 -2.27 -0.71
C GLY A 149 -22.87 -1.49 -1.45
N LYS A 150 -23.18 -0.25 -1.86
CA LYS A 150 -22.21 0.62 -2.56
C LYS A 150 -20.96 0.88 -1.71
N ASP A 151 -21.18 1.36 -0.48
CA ASP A 151 -20.08 1.82 0.39
C ASP A 151 -19.99 1.06 1.72
N ARG A 152 -20.85 0.06 1.96
CA ARG A 152 -20.89 -0.71 3.21
C ARG A 152 -21.56 -2.07 3.03
N TYR A 153 -21.43 -2.94 4.03
CA TYR A 153 -22.26 -4.15 4.10
C TYR A 153 -23.66 -3.79 4.61
N LEU A 154 -24.68 -4.37 3.98
CA LEU A 154 -26.08 -4.24 4.35
C LEU A 154 -26.58 -5.60 4.81
N LEU A 155 -27.53 -5.64 5.74
CA LEU A 155 -28.17 -6.90 6.11
C LEU A 155 -28.91 -7.50 4.92
N ASP A 156 -28.71 -8.80 4.71
CA ASP A 156 -29.52 -9.59 3.80
C ASP A 156 -30.72 -10.14 4.57
N ARG A 157 -31.92 -9.64 4.26
CA ARG A 157 -33.16 -10.01 4.96
C ARG A 157 -33.45 -11.51 4.94
N SER A 158 -32.95 -12.24 3.94
CA SER A 158 -33.17 -13.68 3.82
C SER A 158 -32.21 -14.51 4.68
N THR A 159 -30.97 -14.05 4.88
CA THR A 159 -29.93 -14.84 5.55
C THR A 159 -29.53 -14.30 6.93
N ALA A 160 -29.75 -13.02 7.20
CA ALA A 160 -29.46 -12.40 8.49
C ALA A 160 -30.18 -13.08 9.68
N PRO A 161 -31.47 -13.48 9.57
CA PRO A 161 -32.13 -14.20 10.66
C PRO A 161 -31.45 -15.51 11.04
N VAL A 162 -30.87 -16.22 10.07
CA VAL A 162 -30.14 -17.49 10.32
C VAL A 162 -28.92 -17.26 11.19
N VAL A 163 -28.16 -16.19 10.89
CA VAL A 163 -26.98 -15.81 11.68
C VAL A 163 -27.40 -15.35 13.06
N LYS A 164 -28.44 -14.51 13.16
CA LYS A 164 -28.94 -14.03 14.45
C LYS A 164 -29.34 -15.20 15.38
N ASP A 165 -30.14 -16.12 14.86
CA ASP A 165 -30.57 -17.32 15.57
C ASP A 165 -29.38 -18.19 15.99
N PHE A 166 -28.35 -18.30 15.15
CA PHE A 166 -27.12 -19.02 15.51
C PHE A 166 -26.48 -18.45 16.79
N PHE A 167 -26.32 -17.13 16.88
CA PHE A 167 -25.77 -16.47 18.06
C PHE A 167 -26.66 -16.64 19.29
N GLU A 168 -27.97 -16.40 19.15
CA GLU A 168 -28.93 -16.57 20.25
C GLU A 168 -28.90 -18.00 20.80
N ARG A 169 -28.88 -19.02 19.93
CA ARG A 169 -28.84 -20.43 20.34
C ARG A 169 -27.49 -20.84 20.89
N PHE A 170 -26.40 -20.28 20.39
CA PHE A 170 -25.09 -20.51 20.98
C PHE A 170 -25.05 -20.02 22.44
N LEU A 171 -25.62 -18.83 22.71
CA LEU A 171 -25.70 -18.27 24.06
C LEU A 171 -26.59 -19.12 24.99
N ILE A 172 -27.73 -19.63 24.49
CA ILE A 172 -28.63 -20.48 25.27
C ILE A 172 -28.02 -21.85 25.56
N TYR A 173 -27.40 -22.49 24.56
CA TYR A 173 -26.89 -23.85 24.69
C TYR A 173 -25.50 -23.93 25.33
N GLY A 174 -24.71 -22.86 25.28
CA GLY A 174 -23.28 -22.91 25.61
C GLY A 174 -22.48 -23.88 24.72
N SER A 175 -23.03 -24.26 23.56
CA SER A 175 -22.49 -25.32 22.72
C SER A 175 -22.51 -24.94 21.24
N LEU A 176 -21.31 -24.83 20.66
CA LEU A 176 -21.15 -24.54 19.23
C LEU A 176 -21.79 -25.61 18.35
N ARG A 177 -21.65 -26.89 18.72
CA ARG A 177 -22.27 -28.01 17.98
C ARG A 177 -23.80 -27.96 18.09
N GLY A 178 -24.32 -27.58 19.26
CA GLY A 178 -25.75 -27.40 19.47
C GLY A 178 -26.33 -26.30 18.58
N ALA A 179 -25.68 -25.14 18.51
CA ALA A 179 -26.09 -24.03 17.66
C ALA A 179 -26.06 -24.40 16.17
N VAL A 180 -25.01 -25.09 15.71
CA VAL A 180 -24.92 -25.59 14.32
C VAL A 180 -26.05 -26.59 14.00
N ARG A 181 -26.31 -27.55 14.89
CA ARG A 181 -27.39 -28.53 14.71
C ARG A 181 -28.76 -27.86 14.62
N TYR A 182 -28.98 -26.82 15.42
CA TYR A 182 -30.22 -26.03 15.36
C TYR A 182 -30.44 -25.39 13.98
N LEU A 183 -29.39 -24.85 13.36
CA LEU A 183 -29.51 -24.27 12.02
C LEU A 183 -29.92 -25.31 10.97
N GLU A 184 -29.38 -26.52 11.06
CA GLU A 184 -29.78 -27.62 10.17
C GLU A 184 -31.24 -28.00 10.37
N GLN A 185 -31.69 -28.12 11.62
CA GLN A 185 -33.07 -28.52 11.93
C GLN A 185 -34.11 -27.46 11.55
N LYS A 186 -33.85 -26.19 11.84
CA LYS A 186 -34.82 -25.10 11.61
C LYS A 186 -34.78 -24.55 10.18
N TYR A 187 -33.59 -24.40 9.61
CA TYR A 187 -33.40 -23.72 8.33
C TYR A 187 -32.92 -24.65 7.21
N GLY A 188 -32.69 -25.94 7.48
CA GLY A 188 -32.03 -26.85 6.53
C GLY A 188 -30.58 -26.47 6.21
N LYS A 189 -30.01 -25.50 6.95
CA LYS A 189 -28.72 -24.91 6.64
C LYS A 189 -27.59 -25.71 7.27
N LYS A 190 -26.97 -26.57 6.47
CA LYS A 190 -25.79 -27.34 6.89
C LYS A 190 -24.54 -26.47 6.84
N ILE A 191 -23.89 -26.29 7.99
CA ILE A 191 -22.58 -25.64 8.11
C ILE A 191 -21.64 -26.51 8.94
N SER A 192 -20.35 -26.39 8.70
CA SER A 192 -19.35 -27.02 9.57
C SER A 192 -19.27 -26.29 10.92
N VAL A 193 -18.83 -27.01 11.95
CA VAL A 193 -18.50 -26.43 13.26
C VAL A 193 -17.44 -25.32 13.12
N SER A 194 -16.47 -25.50 12.21
CA SER A 194 -15.46 -24.47 11.92
C SER A 194 -16.06 -23.19 11.34
N THR A 195 -17.12 -23.29 10.52
CA THR A 195 -17.85 -22.13 10.00
C THR A 195 -18.58 -21.40 11.12
N GLY A 196 -19.27 -22.14 12.00
CA GLY A 196 -19.91 -21.56 13.18
C GLY A 196 -18.90 -20.85 14.09
N ARG A 197 -17.73 -21.45 14.34
CA ARG A 197 -16.64 -20.80 15.10
C ARG A 197 -16.20 -19.50 14.43
N ARG A 198 -16.04 -19.50 13.10
CA ARG A 198 -15.67 -18.30 12.34
C ARG A 198 -16.73 -17.21 12.44
N TRP A 199 -18.01 -17.55 12.49
CA TRP A 199 -19.06 -16.54 12.72
C TRP A 199 -18.89 -15.89 14.10
N LEU A 200 -18.65 -16.67 15.15
CA LEU A 200 -18.45 -16.15 16.51
C LEU A 200 -17.24 -15.21 16.63
N THR A 201 -16.15 -15.48 15.91
CA THR A 201 -14.91 -14.70 16.03
C THR A 201 -14.78 -13.57 15.02
N ASN A 202 -15.54 -13.59 13.93
CA ASN A 202 -15.41 -12.59 12.87
C ASN A 202 -15.97 -11.22 13.31
N PRO A 203 -15.16 -10.15 13.32
CA PRO A 203 -15.59 -8.79 13.70
C PRO A 203 -16.79 -8.26 12.89
N VAL A 204 -17.04 -8.76 11.68
CA VAL A 204 -18.17 -8.34 10.84
C VAL A 204 -19.51 -8.50 11.55
N TYR A 205 -19.70 -9.58 12.31
CA TYR A 205 -20.96 -9.81 13.03
C TYR A 205 -21.14 -8.92 14.28
N ARG A 206 -20.14 -8.09 14.60
CA ARG A 206 -20.22 -7.01 15.59
C ARG A 206 -20.38 -5.63 14.95
N GLY A 207 -20.52 -5.56 13.62
CA GLY A 207 -20.63 -4.29 12.89
C GLY A 207 -19.30 -3.71 12.43
N ASN A 208 -18.20 -4.48 12.45
CA ASN A 208 -16.87 -3.99 12.12
C ASN A 208 -16.38 -4.47 10.74
N LEU A 209 -15.54 -3.71 10.03
CA LEU A 209 -14.81 -4.20 8.87
C LEU A 209 -13.44 -4.73 9.29
N ALA A 210 -13.10 -5.93 8.84
CA ALA A 210 -11.77 -6.51 9.02
C ALA A 210 -11.04 -6.58 7.68
N TYR A 211 -9.79 -6.14 7.65
CA TYR A 211 -8.93 -6.15 6.47
C TYR A 211 -7.84 -7.22 6.58
N HIS A 212 -7.23 -7.58 5.45
CA HIS A 212 -6.22 -8.64 5.37
C HIS A 212 -4.97 -8.35 6.22
N ASN A 213 -4.62 -7.08 6.42
CA ASN A 213 -3.50 -6.66 7.26
C ASN A 213 -3.79 -6.73 8.77
N GLY A 214 -4.96 -7.23 9.18
CA GLY A 214 -5.36 -7.33 10.58
C GLY A 214 -6.03 -6.08 11.15
N GLU A 215 -6.09 -4.98 10.39
CA GLU A 215 -6.82 -3.78 10.80
C GLU A 215 -8.32 -4.06 10.89
N VAL A 216 -8.94 -3.61 11.98
CA VAL A 216 -10.38 -3.69 12.21
C VAL A 216 -10.93 -2.28 12.44
N LEU A 217 -11.86 -1.86 11.59
CA LEU A 217 -12.60 -0.61 11.76
C LEU A 217 -13.96 -0.90 12.39
N SER A 218 -14.27 -0.22 13.49
CA SER A 218 -15.53 -0.38 14.21
C SER A 218 -16.69 0.40 13.57
N ASP A 219 -17.92 -0.03 13.84
CA ASP A 219 -19.16 0.71 13.51
C ASP A 219 -19.32 1.11 12.04
N THR A 220 -18.92 0.23 11.13
CA THR A 220 -18.89 0.49 9.69
C THR A 220 -20.16 0.04 8.95
N HIS A 221 -21.04 -0.69 9.62
CA HIS A 221 -22.28 -1.20 9.03
C HIS A 221 -23.42 -0.18 9.13
N SER A 222 -24.46 -0.32 8.32
CA SER A 222 -25.70 0.43 8.53
C SER A 222 -26.34 0.01 9.86
N ARG A 223 -26.68 0.99 10.71
CA ARG A 223 -27.58 0.78 11.85
C ARG A 223 -28.98 0.39 11.38
#